data_AF-A0A5D2Y3M5-F1
#
_entry.id   AF-A0A5D2Y3M5-F1
#
_cell.length_a   1.000
_cell.length_b   1.000
_cell.length_c   1.000
_cell.angle_alpha   90.00
_cell.angle_beta   90.00
_cell.angle_gamma   90.00
#
_symmetry.space_group_name_H-M   'P 1'
#
loop_
_entity.id
_entity.type
_entity.pdbx_description
1 polymer ?
#
loop_
_entity_poly.entity_id
_entity_poly.type
_entity_poly.pdbx_seq_one_letter_code
_entity_poly.pdbx_strand_id
1 'polypeptide(L)'
;MIKFFFPLYIFAIFLLFTSGKINGAVCEEQLGKCDENCDFKCETSKNGKGICDENGICKCVCNVGIGPCSEHCSDDCCEQNCEFKYPGVQDGHGFCLDIAGIPASNQCLCYFYC
;
A
#
# COMPACT_ATOMS: atom_id res chain seq x y z
N MET A 1 -48.19 23.29 -15.44
CA MET A 1 -46.96 23.92 -14.94
C MET A 1 -46.36 23.04 -13.85
N ILE A 2 -45.49 22.10 -14.19
CA ILE A 2 -44.68 21.35 -13.23
C ILE A 2 -43.24 21.35 -13.77
N LYS A 3 -42.32 21.76 -12.89
CA LYS A 3 -40.97 22.25 -13.17
C LYS A 3 -40.04 21.12 -13.61
N PHE A 4 -39.58 21.15 -14.87
CA PHE A 4 -38.51 20.31 -15.44
C PHE A 4 -37.10 20.69 -14.95
N PHE A 5 -36.96 21.27 -13.75
CA PHE A 5 -35.69 21.83 -13.25
C PHE A 5 -34.87 20.86 -12.37
N PHE A 6 -35.38 19.66 -12.08
CA PHE A 6 -34.69 18.69 -11.22
C PHE A 6 -33.49 17.93 -11.84
N PRO A 7 -33.43 17.59 -13.14
CA PRO A 7 -32.33 16.76 -13.66
C PRO A 7 -30.99 17.51 -13.78
N LEU A 8 -31.03 18.84 -13.91
CA LEU A 8 -29.81 19.67 -13.94
C LEU A 8 -29.13 19.76 -12.57
N TYR A 9 -29.91 19.69 -11.48
CA TYR A 9 -29.37 19.74 -10.12
C TYR A 9 -28.60 18.46 -9.76
N ILE A 10 -29.08 17.30 -10.20
CA ILE A 10 -28.40 16.02 -9.97
C ILE A 10 -27.06 15.95 -10.71
N PHE A 11 -27.01 16.45 -11.96
CA PHE A 11 -25.76 16.52 -12.73
C PHE A 11 -24.73 17.46 -12.09
N ALA A 12 -25.17 18.58 -11.50
CA ALA A 12 -24.28 19.49 -10.79
C ALA A 12 -23.66 18.85 -9.53
N ILE A 13 -24.39 17.98 -8.83
CA ILE A 13 -23.87 17.24 -7.66
C ILE A 13 -22.79 16.24 -8.09
N PHE A 14 -22.99 15.50 -9.20
CA PHE A 14 -21.99 14.55 -9.69
C PHE A 14 -20.66 15.21 -10.10
N LEU A 15 -20.70 16.44 -10.64
CA LEU A 15 -19.49 17.19 -11.00
C LEU A 15 -18.70 17.71 -9.78
N LEU A 16 -19.32 17.79 -8.59
CA LEU A 16 -18.61 18.17 -7.36
C LEU A 16 -17.76 17.02 -6.80
N PHE A 17 -18.05 15.75 -7.15
CA PHE A 17 -17.33 14.59 -6.62
C PHE A 17 -16.08 14.20 -7.42
N THR A 18 -15.82 14.77 -8.61
CA THR A 18 -14.64 14.40 -9.43
C THR A 18 -13.43 15.31 -9.25
N SER A 19 -13.46 16.25 -8.29
CA SER A 19 -12.35 17.19 -8.05
C SER A 19 -11.50 16.87 -6.82
N GLY A 20 -11.59 15.64 -6.32
CA GLY A 20 -10.55 15.09 -5.45
C GLY A 20 -9.32 14.76 -6.30
N LYS A 21 -8.48 15.75 -6.55
CA LYS A 21 -7.12 15.52 -7.03
C LYS A 21 -6.42 14.71 -5.93
N ILE A 22 -6.51 13.38 -6.01
CA ILE A 22 -5.74 12.49 -5.16
C ILE A 22 -4.31 12.78 -5.58
N ASN A 23 -3.59 13.54 -4.75
CA ASN A 23 -2.19 13.79 -4.96
C ASN A 23 -1.52 12.42 -4.94
N GLY A 24 -1.25 11.86 -6.11
CA GLY A 24 -0.36 10.73 -6.32
C GLY A 24 1.10 11.11 -6.07
N ALA A 25 1.36 11.90 -5.04
CA ALA A 25 2.66 11.98 -4.40
C ALA A 25 2.61 10.99 -3.23
N VAL A 26 2.44 9.71 -3.56
CA VAL A 26 2.53 8.63 -2.59
C VAL A 26 4.02 8.33 -2.43
N CYS A 27 4.54 8.68 -1.26
CA CYS A 27 5.82 8.27 -0.67
C CYS A 27 7.11 8.63 -1.45
N GLU A 28 7.47 9.92 -1.47
CA GLU A 28 8.88 10.33 -1.61
C GLU A 28 9.30 11.32 -0.52
N GLU A 29 8.87 11.10 0.73
CA GLU A 29 9.69 11.58 1.84
C GLU A 29 10.84 10.59 2.00
N GLN A 30 11.91 10.79 1.22
CA GLN A 30 13.18 10.14 1.51
C GLN A 30 13.49 10.43 2.99
N LEU A 31 13.66 9.40 3.83
CA LEU A 31 13.99 9.55 5.25
C LEU A 31 15.37 10.20 5.48
N GLY A 32 16.05 10.53 4.38
CA GLY A 32 17.34 11.18 4.31
C GLY A 32 18.42 10.17 3.96
N LYS A 33 19.65 10.56 4.31
CA LYS A 33 20.82 9.69 4.16
C LYS A 33 20.67 8.45 5.05
N CYS A 34 21.18 7.34 4.56
CA CYS A 34 21.45 6.17 5.37
C CYS A 34 22.43 6.54 6.48
N ASP A 35 21.97 6.44 7.72
CA ASP A 35 22.76 6.54 8.93
C ASP A 35 22.39 5.40 9.89
N GLU A 36 23.12 5.29 11.00
CA GLU A 36 22.89 4.30 12.05
C GLU A 36 21.48 4.33 12.67
N ASN A 37 20.76 5.45 12.51
CA ASN A 37 19.40 5.63 13.02
C ASN A 37 18.32 5.34 11.97
N CYS A 38 18.69 4.88 10.77
CA CYS A 38 17.72 4.59 9.70
C CYS A 38 16.61 3.64 10.17
N ASP A 39 16.99 2.51 10.78
CA ASP A 39 16.05 1.51 11.28
C ASP A 39 15.17 2.06 12.40
N PHE A 40 15.79 2.68 13.41
CA PHE A 40 15.06 3.30 14.53
C PHE A 40 14.05 4.37 14.08
N LYS A 41 14.42 5.20 13.09
CA LYS A 41 13.52 6.21 12.50
C LYS A 41 12.35 5.54 11.78
N CYS A 42 12.60 4.48 11.01
CA CYS A 42 11.56 3.73 10.32
C CYS A 42 10.60 3.03 11.28
N GLU A 43 11.13 2.40 12.32
CA GLU A 43 10.35 1.74 13.36
C GLU A 43 9.46 2.76 14.08
N THR A 44 10.02 3.90 14.47
CA THR A 44 9.29 4.94 15.21
C THR A 44 8.25 5.68 14.36
N SER A 45 8.50 5.89 13.06
CA SER A 45 7.64 6.72 12.20
C SER A 45 6.62 5.93 11.40
N LYS A 46 6.98 4.74 10.91
CA LYS A 46 6.19 3.93 9.98
C LYS A 46 5.85 2.55 10.54
N ASN A 47 6.41 2.17 11.69
CA ASN A 47 6.37 0.80 12.21
C ASN A 47 6.87 -0.21 11.16
N GLY A 48 7.86 0.23 10.38
CA GLY A 48 8.54 -0.56 9.36
C GLY A 48 9.99 -0.81 9.74
N LYS A 49 10.72 -1.49 8.85
CA LYS A 49 12.15 -1.76 8.99
C LYS A 49 12.94 -0.83 8.08
N GLY A 50 13.95 -0.17 8.62
CA GLY A 50 14.84 0.68 7.82
C GLY A 50 15.90 -0.14 7.10
N ILE A 51 16.07 0.11 5.81
CA ILE A 51 17.12 -0.47 4.98
C ILE A 51 17.84 0.64 4.21
N CYS A 52 19.15 0.45 4.02
CA CYS A 52 19.95 1.36 3.23
C CYS A 52 20.14 0.79 1.83
N ASP A 53 19.82 1.59 0.81
CA ASP A 53 20.09 1.22 -0.57
C ASP A 53 21.55 1.49 -0.98
N GLU A 54 21.91 1.06 -2.18
CA GLU A 54 23.27 1.21 -2.74
C GLU A 54 23.70 2.68 -2.91
N ASN A 55 22.73 3.60 -2.98
CA ASN A 55 22.99 5.05 -3.08
C ASN A 55 23.13 5.72 -1.71
N GLY A 56 23.03 4.94 -0.62
CA GLY A 56 23.10 5.45 0.74
C GLY A 56 21.86 6.23 1.14
N ILE A 57 20.68 5.87 0.62
CA ILE A 57 19.38 6.41 1.02
C ILE A 57 18.71 5.45 2.00
N CYS A 58 18.15 5.99 3.09
CA CYS A 58 17.33 5.21 4.01
C CYS A 58 15.91 5.03 3.45
N LYS A 59 15.48 3.78 3.29
CA LYS A 59 14.12 3.38 2.90
C LYS A 59 13.46 2.60 4.04
N CYS A 60 12.16 2.80 4.28
CA CYS A 60 11.42 1.89 5.16
C CYS A 60 10.72 0.81 4.33
N VAL A 61 10.83 -0.43 4.77
CA VAL A 61 10.04 -1.55 4.28
C VAL A 61 9.00 -1.88 5.33
N CYS A 62 7.74 -1.85 4.92
CA CYS A 62 6.61 -2.24 5.74
C CYS A 62 6.08 -3.60 5.30
N ASN A 63 5.43 -4.31 6.23
CA ASN A 63 4.73 -5.54 5.92
C ASN A 63 3.33 -5.56 6.51
N VAL A 64 2.37 -6.13 5.79
CA VAL A 64 0.98 -6.24 6.27
C VAL A 64 0.28 -7.48 5.73
N GLY A 65 -0.38 -8.22 6.61
CA GLY A 65 -1.25 -9.33 6.22
C GLY A 65 -2.53 -8.78 5.62
N ILE A 66 -2.89 -9.24 4.41
CA ILE A 66 -4.14 -8.84 3.73
C ILE A 66 -5.21 -9.95 3.74
N GLY A 67 -4.94 -11.05 4.45
CA GLY A 67 -5.80 -12.24 4.48
C GLY A 67 -5.59 -13.12 3.25
N PRO A 68 -6.34 -14.22 3.09
CA PRO A 68 -6.27 -15.03 1.88
C PRO A 68 -6.80 -14.22 0.69
N CYS A 69 -6.09 -14.29 -0.44
CA CYS A 69 -6.53 -13.63 -1.67
C CYS A 69 -7.61 -14.43 -2.43
N SER A 70 -7.87 -15.68 -2.04
CA SER A 70 -8.93 -16.56 -2.56
C SER A 70 -9.46 -17.54 -1.48
N GLU A 71 -10.01 -18.70 -1.86
CA GLU A 71 -10.35 -19.77 -0.90
C GLU A 71 -9.11 -20.33 -0.18
N HIS A 72 -7.99 -20.41 -0.90
CA HIS A 72 -6.66 -20.73 -0.38
C HIS A 72 -5.67 -19.62 -0.74
N CYS A 73 -4.55 -19.55 -0.01
CA CYS A 73 -3.47 -18.64 -0.40
C CYS A 73 -2.66 -19.28 -1.53
N SER A 74 -2.37 -18.50 -2.57
CA SER A 74 -1.42 -18.82 -3.64
C SER A 74 -0.48 -17.64 -3.80
N ASP A 75 0.82 -17.91 -3.96
CA ASP A 75 1.84 -16.86 -4.08
C ASP A 75 1.54 -15.95 -5.28
N ASP A 76 1.22 -16.49 -6.45
CA ASP A 76 0.89 -15.69 -7.64
C ASP A 76 -0.29 -14.74 -7.41
N CYS A 77 -1.31 -15.21 -6.67
CA CYS A 77 -2.49 -14.43 -6.33
C CYS A 77 -2.15 -13.38 -5.26
N CYS A 78 -1.28 -13.72 -4.31
CA CYS A 78 -0.82 -12.79 -3.28
C CYS A 78 0.03 -11.67 -3.90
N GLU A 79 0.98 -12.02 -4.77
CA GLU A 79 1.83 -11.09 -5.52
C GLU A 79 0.98 -10.06 -6.26
N GLN A 80 0.04 -10.52 -7.10
CA GLN A 80 -0.82 -9.62 -7.87
C GLN A 80 -1.64 -8.67 -7.00
N ASN A 81 -2.14 -9.14 -5.85
CA ASN A 81 -2.90 -8.28 -4.94
C ASN A 81 -2.01 -7.27 -4.22
N CYS A 82 -0.78 -7.65 -3.87
CA CYS A 82 0.18 -6.75 -3.24
C CYS A 82 0.70 -5.71 -4.23
N GLU A 83 1.03 -6.09 -5.46
CA GLU A 83 1.38 -5.18 -6.56
C GLU A 83 0.24 -4.19 -6.84
N PHE A 84 -1.00 -4.69 -6.89
CA PHE A 84 -2.18 -3.84 -7.11
C PHE A 84 -2.44 -2.88 -5.95
N LYS A 85 -2.24 -3.33 -4.70
CA LYS A 85 -2.49 -2.52 -3.50
C LYS A 85 -1.38 -1.50 -3.23
N TYR A 86 -0.13 -1.84 -3.55
CA TYR A 86 1.05 -1.02 -3.33
C TYR A 86 1.84 -0.81 -4.64
N PRO A 87 1.26 -0.11 -5.64
CA PRO A 87 1.85 0.01 -6.96
C PRO A 87 2.96 1.08 -7.01
N GLY A 88 3.73 1.04 -8.10
CA GLY A 88 4.72 2.07 -8.44
C GLY A 88 5.89 2.08 -7.46
N VAL A 89 6.20 3.25 -6.89
CA VAL A 89 7.36 3.42 -6.00
C VAL A 89 7.29 2.63 -4.69
N GLN A 90 6.08 2.20 -4.30
CA GLN A 90 5.90 1.32 -3.14
C GLN A 90 6.36 -0.11 -3.44
N ASP A 91 6.45 -0.52 -4.70
CA ASP A 91 7.04 -1.80 -5.13
C ASP A 91 6.52 -2.99 -4.30
N GLY A 92 5.19 -3.12 -4.25
CA GLY A 92 4.53 -4.12 -3.44
C GLY A 92 4.72 -5.55 -3.94
N HIS A 93 5.24 -6.41 -3.08
CA HIS A 93 5.38 -7.84 -3.32
C HIS A 93 4.62 -8.65 -2.28
N GLY A 94 4.16 -9.83 -2.64
CA GLY A 94 3.28 -10.67 -1.84
C GLY A 94 3.67 -12.14 -1.86
N PHE A 95 3.63 -12.77 -0.70
CA PHE A 95 3.69 -14.24 -0.61
C PHE A 95 2.77 -14.79 0.48
N CYS A 96 2.47 -16.08 0.38
CA CYS A 96 1.72 -16.80 1.38
C CYS A 96 2.60 -17.18 2.56
N LEU A 97 2.22 -16.74 3.77
CA LEU A 97 2.92 -17.12 4.99
C LEU A 97 2.76 -18.61 5.25
N ASP A 98 3.82 -19.39 5.14
CA ASP A 98 3.84 -20.77 5.64
C ASP A 98 4.58 -20.85 6.97
N ILE A 99 3.83 -20.80 8.08
CA ILE A 99 4.42 -20.94 9.42
C ILE A 99 4.40 -22.42 9.80
N ALA A 100 5.58 -23.03 9.83
CA ALA A 100 5.75 -24.42 10.23
C ALA A 100 5.07 -24.70 11.59
N GLY A 101 4.12 -25.63 11.60
CA GLY A 101 3.37 -26.03 12.80
C GLY A 101 2.06 -25.28 13.03
N ILE A 102 1.70 -24.29 12.19
CA ILE A 102 0.38 -23.65 12.22
C ILE A 102 -0.40 -24.07 10.97
N PRO A 103 -1.33 -25.03 11.07
CA PRO A 103 -2.14 -25.42 9.93
C PRO A 103 -3.02 -24.23 9.51
N ALA A 104 -2.85 -23.80 8.27
CA ALA A 104 -3.60 -22.71 7.63
C ALA A 104 -3.26 -21.28 8.07
N SER A 105 -1.98 -20.90 8.15
CA SER A 105 -1.62 -19.49 7.91
C SER A 105 -1.80 -19.14 6.42
N ASN A 106 -3.00 -19.35 5.84
CA ASN A 106 -3.33 -18.94 4.47
C ASN A 106 -3.46 -17.41 4.38
N GLN A 107 -2.51 -16.67 4.94
CA GLN A 107 -2.48 -15.23 4.93
C GLN A 107 -1.49 -14.79 3.86
N CYS A 108 -2.00 -14.00 2.92
CA CYS A 108 -1.14 -13.23 2.03
C CYS A 108 -0.50 -12.11 2.83
N LEU A 109 0.84 -12.06 2.82
CA LEU A 109 1.63 -11.02 3.44
C LEU A 109 2.25 -10.16 2.34
N CYS A 110 1.94 -8.86 2.35
CA CYS A 110 2.57 -7.90 1.47
C CYS A 110 3.79 -7.27 2.13
N TYR A 111 4.84 -7.04 1.35
CA TYR A 111 6.01 -6.22 1.68
C TYR A 111 6.09 -5.09 0.67
N PHE A 112 6.33 -3.87 1.12
CA PHE A 112 6.32 -2.68 0.28
C PHE A 112 7.13 -1.55 0.92
N TYR A 113 7.58 -0.59 0.12
CA TYR A 113 8.21 0.64 0.61
C TYR A 113 7.16 1.59 1.21
N CYS A 114 7.46 2.11 2.39
CA CYS A 114 6.65 3.05 3.17
C CYS A 114 7.54 4.19 3.71
#